data_AF-A0A7K2P0W9-F1
#
_entry.id   AF-A0A7K2P0W9-F1
#
_cell.length_a   1.000
_cell.length_b   1.000
_cell.length_c   1.000
_cell.angle_alpha   90.00
_cell.angle_beta   90.00
_cell.angle_gamma   90.00
#
_symmetry.space_group_name_H-M   'P 1'
#
loop_
_entity.id
_entity.type
_entity.pdbx_description
1 polymer ?
#
loop_
_entity_poly.entity_id
_entity_poly.type
_entity_poly.pdbx_seq_one_letter_code
_entity_poly.pdbx_strand_id
1 'polypeptide(L)'
;VLMAPIWAALRLVTAGRPIVQAMLAGQSLLDAIVQTAIADIGRAADSVGMTARPGVTGYIRVVEGGACSRCIILAGAEYHTDKAFLRHPRCKCGMEPVTRDHTPDVPMPKDIVAAMSEEQRRKTFGKDGAKALAEGADVGQLVNARRGMQSAVVYGRKLQITTEGTTRRGFAAHRLIAEKGAAKAGGSRFGEDTAKRLRSKTPRLMPEEIFRIADGNREHAVRLLHLHGYIA
;
A
#
# COMPACT_ATOMS: atom_id res chain seq x y z
N VAL A 1 17.66 -17.16 13.61
CA VAL A 1 16.47 -16.30 13.78
C VAL A 1 15.73 -16.59 15.08
N LEU A 2 15.47 -17.85 15.43
CA LEU A 2 14.71 -18.22 16.66
C LEU A 2 15.38 -17.84 17.99
N MET A 3 16.69 -17.58 18.02
CA MET A 3 17.39 -17.07 19.20
C MET A 3 17.27 -15.55 19.40
N ALA A 4 16.84 -14.80 18.39
CA ALA A 4 16.75 -13.34 18.47
C ALA A 4 15.80 -12.83 19.58
N PRO A 5 14.64 -13.46 19.86
CA PRO A 5 13.79 -13.16 21.01
C PRO A 5 14.51 -13.21 22.36
N ILE A 6 15.40 -14.18 22.57
CA ILE A 6 16.16 -14.33 23.81
C ILE A 6 17.09 -13.14 24.01
N TRP A 7 17.83 -12.77 22.97
CA TRP A 7 18.71 -11.59 23.01
C TRP A 7 17.93 -10.28 23.17
N ALA A 8 16.75 -10.17 22.57
CA ALA A 8 15.88 -9.00 22.73
C ALA A 8 15.38 -8.85 24.18
N ALA A 9 14.92 -9.94 24.80
CA ALA A 9 14.52 -9.95 26.20
C ALA A 9 15.71 -9.64 27.13
N LEU A 10 16.85 -10.32 26.93
CA LEU A 10 18.06 -10.10 27.72
C LEU A 10 18.52 -8.64 27.67
N ARG A 11 18.53 -8.03 26.48
CA ARG A 11 18.88 -6.62 26.31
C ARG A 11 18.00 -5.69 27.14
N LEU A 12 16.69 -5.97 27.22
CA LEU A 12 15.76 -5.17 28.02
C LEU A 12 15.98 -5.36 29.53
N VAL A 13 16.27 -6.59 29.96
CA VAL A 13 16.65 -6.87 31.36
C VAL A 13 17.93 -6.13 31.72
N THR A 14 18.97 -6.19 30.89
CA THR A 14 20.23 -5.47 31.11
C THR A 14 20.06 -3.95 31.09
N ALA A 15 19.01 -3.44 30.45
CA ALA A 15 18.65 -2.03 30.45
C ALA A 15 17.78 -1.61 31.67
N GLY A 16 17.61 -2.49 32.66
CA GLY A 16 16.87 -2.22 33.88
C GLY A 16 15.35 -2.27 33.73
N ARG A 17 14.81 -2.80 32.63
CA ARG A 17 13.36 -3.01 32.50
C ARG A 17 12.91 -4.16 33.41
N PRO A 18 11.69 -4.11 33.97
CA PRO A 18 11.11 -5.23 34.70
C PRO A 18 11.12 -6.51 33.86
N ILE A 19 11.51 -7.63 34.48
CA ILE A 19 11.66 -8.93 33.79
C ILE A 19 10.40 -9.31 33.02
N VAL A 20 9.22 -9.08 33.61
CA VAL A 20 7.92 -9.36 32.96
C VAL A 20 7.76 -8.58 31.66
N GLN A 21 8.13 -7.30 31.64
CA GLN A 21 8.05 -6.47 30.42
C GLN A 21 9.07 -6.93 29.36
N ALA A 22 10.28 -7.29 29.80
CA ALA A 22 11.31 -7.80 28.91
C ALA A 22 10.92 -9.15 28.26
N MET A 23 10.34 -10.04 29.06
CA MET A 23 9.82 -11.33 28.59
C MET A 23 8.64 -11.15 27.63
N LEU A 24 7.69 -10.27 27.92
CA LEU A 24 6.57 -9.93 27.02
C LEU A 24 7.08 -9.40 25.66
N ALA A 25 8.09 -8.55 25.66
CA ALA A 25 8.70 -8.06 24.43
C ALA A 25 9.38 -9.20 23.64
N GLY A 26 10.13 -10.08 24.31
CA GLY A 26 10.72 -11.27 23.69
C GLY A 26 9.66 -12.18 23.08
N GLN A 27 8.59 -12.49 23.83
CA GLN A 27 7.47 -13.30 23.36
C GLN A 27 6.81 -12.68 22.13
N SER A 28 6.49 -11.38 22.15
CA SER A 28 5.87 -10.71 21.00
C SER A 28 6.73 -10.77 19.73
N LEU A 29 8.05 -10.76 19.88
CA LEU A 29 8.97 -10.92 18.76
C LEU A 29 9.00 -12.37 18.27
N LEU A 30 9.02 -13.34 19.18
CA LEU A 30 8.95 -14.77 18.85
C LEU A 30 7.66 -15.07 18.09
N ASP A 31 6.51 -14.62 18.59
CA ASP A 31 5.21 -14.80 17.95
C ASP A 31 5.21 -14.23 16.53
N ALA A 32 5.75 -13.02 16.34
CA ALA A 32 5.86 -12.41 15.02
C ALA A 32 6.78 -13.21 14.07
N ILE A 33 7.89 -13.77 14.57
CA ILE A 33 8.82 -14.60 13.80
C ILE A 33 8.14 -15.90 13.38
N VAL A 34 7.51 -16.60 14.32
CA VAL A 34 6.86 -17.90 14.09
C VAL A 34 5.68 -17.75 13.13
N GLN A 35 4.80 -16.76 13.34
CA GLN A 35 3.68 -16.49 12.43
C GLN A 35 4.16 -16.19 11.01
N THR A 36 5.24 -15.40 10.88
CA THR A 36 5.82 -15.08 9.56
C THR A 36 6.42 -16.34 8.91
N ALA A 37 7.14 -17.15 9.68
CA ALA A 37 7.78 -18.38 9.19
C ALA A 37 6.74 -19.40 8.69
N ILE A 38 5.67 -19.66 9.46
CA ILE A 38 4.58 -20.56 9.06
C ILE A 38 3.93 -20.07 7.76
N ALA A 39 3.61 -18.77 7.68
CA ALA A 39 3.03 -18.19 6.48
C ALA A 39 3.99 -18.22 5.27
N ASP A 40 5.31 -18.20 5.48
CA ASP A 40 6.31 -18.33 4.40
C ASP A 40 6.43 -19.77 3.92
N ILE A 41 6.34 -20.75 4.83
CA ILE A 41 6.36 -22.17 4.50
C ILE A 41 5.15 -22.54 3.63
N GLY A 42 3.93 -22.14 4.03
CA GLY A 42 2.72 -22.42 3.23
C GLY A 42 2.86 -21.91 1.79
N ARG A 43 3.28 -20.65 1.64
CA ARG A 43 3.52 -20.05 0.32
C ARG A 43 4.61 -20.75 -0.48
N ALA A 44 5.71 -21.16 0.15
CA ALA A 44 6.77 -21.88 -0.54
C ALA A 44 6.28 -23.26 -1.01
N ALA A 45 5.49 -23.95 -0.19
CA ALA A 45 4.84 -25.20 -0.54
C ALA A 45 3.88 -25.02 -1.73
N ASP A 46 3.05 -23.97 -1.72
CA ASP A 46 2.16 -23.64 -2.84
C ASP A 46 2.96 -23.37 -4.12
N SER A 47 4.01 -22.56 -4.05
CA SER A 47 4.86 -22.25 -5.21
C SER A 47 5.50 -23.50 -5.82
N VAL A 48 6.02 -24.40 -5.00
CA VAL A 48 6.57 -25.68 -5.46
C VAL A 48 5.47 -26.57 -6.01
N GLY A 49 4.34 -26.65 -5.32
CA GLY A 49 3.19 -27.45 -5.70
C GLY A 49 2.55 -27.02 -7.03
N MET A 50 2.55 -25.72 -7.31
CA MET A 50 2.12 -25.16 -8.61
C MET A 50 3.15 -25.45 -9.71
N THR A 51 4.45 -25.31 -9.41
CA THR A 51 5.53 -25.56 -10.38
C THR A 51 5.58 -27.04 -10.79
N ALA A 52 5.30 -27.95 -9.84
CA ALA A 52 5.30 -29.39 -10.09
C ALA A 52 4.06 -29.90 -10.85
N ARG A 53 3.03 -29.06 -11.05
CA ARG A 53 1.75 -29.46 -11.66
C ARG A 53 1.51 -28.68 -12.95
N PRO A 54 1.70 -29.30 -14.13
CA PRO A 54 1.53 -28.63 -15.43
C PRO A 54 0.13 -28.05 -15.69
N GLY A 55 -0.90 -28.56 -15.01
CA GLY A 55 -2.27 -28.05 -15.11
C GLY A 55 -2.49 -26.70 -14.45
N VAL A 56 -1.55 -26.26 -13.60
CA VAL A 56 -1.59 -24.94 -12.96
C VAL A 56 -0.90 -23.92 -13.87
N THR A 57 -1.66 -22.96 -14.37
CA THR A 57 -1.18 -21.93 -15.30
C THR A 57 -0.72 -20.66 -14.59
N GLY A 58 -1.14 -20.48 -13.34
CA GLY A 58 -0.84 -19.29 -12.55
C GLY A 58 -1.41 -19.36 -11.14
N TYR A 59 -1.47 -18.21 -10.51
CA TYR A 59 -2.15 -18.01 -9.23
C TYR A 59 -2.83 -16.65 -9.19
N ILE A 60 -3.92 -16.58 -8.44
CA ILE A 60 -4.55 -15.33 -8.03
C ILE A 60 -4.08 -14.97 -6.63
N ARG A 61 -3.80 -13.68 -6.42
CA ARG A 61 -3.47 -13.18 -5.09
C ARG A 61 -4.74 -13.04 -4.24
N VAL A 62 -4.81 -13.84 -3.18
CA VAL A 62 -5.89 -13.78 -2.18
C VAL A 62 -5.47 -12.91 -1.02
N VAL A 63 -6.38 -12.06 -0.56
CA VAL A 63 -6.14 -11.10 0.50
C VAL A 63 -7.31 -11.11 1.48
N GLU A 64 -7.00 -11.25 2.75
CA GLU A 64 -7.98 -11.20 3.83
C GLU A 64 -7.99 -9.86 4.56
N GLY A 65 -9.05 -9.65 5.36
CA GLY A 65 -9.17 -8.51 6.27
C GLY A 65 -7.95 -8.36 7.19
N GLY A 66 -7.33 -7.17 7.15
CA GLY A 66 -6.14 -6.85 7.94
C GLY A 66 -4.80 -7.01 7.20
N ALA A 67 -4.81 -7.31 5.91
CA ALA A 67 -3.64 -7.12 5.05
C ALA A 67 -3.28 -5.63 4.90
N CYS A 68 -2.05 -5.34 4.44
CA CYS A 68 -1.64 -3.97 4.20
C CYS A 68 -2.28 -3.40 2.91
N SER A 69 -2.26 -2.08 2.79
CA SER A 69 -2.76 -1.36 1.63
C SER A 69 -2.15 -1.80 0.29
N ARG A 70 -0.87 -2.16 0.24
CA ARG A 70 -0.19 -2.67 -0.97
C ARG A 70 -0.66 -4.06 -1.38
N CYS A 71 -0.95 -4.95 -0.42
CA CYS A 71 -1.49 -6.26 -0.71
C CYS A 71 -2.95 -6.14 -1.20
N ILE A 72 -3.76 -5.29 -0.55
CA ILE A 72 -5.18 -5.08 -0.89
C ILE A 72 -5.38 -4.64 -2.34
N ILE A 73 -4.57 -3.71 -2.87
CA ILE A 73 -4.70 -3.28 -4.28
C ILE A 73 -4.32 -4.35 -5.30
N LEU A 74 -3.65 -5.43 -4.87
CA LEU A 74 -3.27 -6.55 -5.72
C LEU A 74 -4.21 -7.74 -5.55
N ALA A 75 -5.26 -7.64 -4.72
CA ALA A 75 -6.26 -8.69 -4.58
C ALA A 75 -6.95 -8.96 -5.92
N GLY A 76 -7.12 -10.23 -6.27
CA GLY A 76 -7.71 -10.63 -7.55
C GLY A 76 -6.76 -10.54 -8.75
N ALA A 77 -5.54 -10.03 -8.57
CA ALA A 77 -4.56 -10.04 -9.65
C ALA A 77 -4.04 -11.46 -9.90
N GLU A 78 -4.18 -11.90 -11.15
CA GLU A 78 -3.62 -13.16 -11.65
C GLU A 78 -2.17 -12.97 -12.11
N TYR A 79 -1.32 -13.94 -11.77
CA TYR A 79 0.07 -14.00 -12.16
C TYR A 79 0.40 -15.41 -12.65
N HIS A 80 1.30 -15.52 -13.63
CA HIS A 80 1.84 -16.80 -14.05
C HIS A 80 2.77 -17.41 -12.98
N THR A 81 2.96 -18.72 -13.04
CA THR A 81 3.79 -19.49 -12.10
C THR A 81 5.27 -19.08 -12.12
N ASP A 82 5.75 -18.46 -13.20
CA ASP A 82 7.11 -17.91 -13.31
C ASP A 82 7.31 -16.63 -12.47
N LYS A 83 6.22 -15.96 -12.05
CA LYS A 83 6.28 -14.74 -11.25
C LYS A 83 6.32 -15.05 -9.76
N ALA A 84 7.45 -14.74 -9.15
CA ALA A 84 7.63 -14.82 -7.71
C ALA A 84 6.61 -13.96 -6.94
N PHE A 85 6.03 -14.54 -5.89
CA PHE A 85 5.12 -13.84 -5.01
C PHE A 85 5.85 -12.90 -4.06
N LEU A 86 5.83 -11.60 -4.38
CA LEU A 86 6.44 -10.58 -3.54
C LEU A 86 5.51 -10.15 -2.41
N ARG A 87 6.04 -10.16 -1.18
CA ARG A 87 5.35 -9.67 0.02
C ARG A 87 6.33 -8.99 0.98
N HIS A 88 5.80 -8.15 1.84
CA HIS A 88 6.53 -7.62 2.99
C HIS A 88 6.27 -8.52 4.22
N PRO A 89 7.09 -8.41 5.29
CA PRO A 89 6.83 -9.11 6.54
C PRO A 89 5.43 -8.82 7.09
N ARG A 90 4.82 -9.81 7.74
CA ARG A 90 3.47 -9.75 8.34
C ARG A 90 2.31 -9.45 7.37
N CYS A 91 2.46 -9.63 6.04
CA CYS A 91 1.28 -9.55 5.16
C CYS A 91 0.41 -10.80 5.32
N LYS A 92 -0.91 -10.60 5.37
CA LYS A 92 -1.95 -11.63 5.36
C LYS A 92 -2.45 -11.90 3.94
N CYS A 93 -1.53 -12.18 3.02
CA CYS A 93 -1.85 -12.47 1.62
C CYS A 93 -1.31 -13.83 1.22
N GLY A 94 -2.06 -14.54 0.38
CA GLY A 94 -1.76 -15.87 -0.11
C GLY A 94 -1.86 -15.98 -1.63
N MET A 95 -1.70 -17.21 -2.12
CA MET A 95 -1.81 -17.57 -3.53
C MET A 95 -2.88 -18.64 -3.64
N GLU A 96 -3.85 -18.44 -4.51
CA GLU A 96 -4.78 -19.50 -4.90
C GLU A 96 -4.41 -19.95 -6.33
N PRO A 97 -4.12 -21.24 -6.56
CA PRO A 97 -3.75 -21.73 -7.89
C PRO A 97 -4.87 -21.53 -8.91
N VAL A 98 -4.50 -21.15 -10.13
CA VAL A 98 -5.39 -21.09 -11.29
C VAL A 98 -5.06 -22.24 -12.22
N THR A 99 -6.09 -22.92 -12.70
CA THR A 99 -5.99 -23.97 -13.72
C THR A 99 -6.82 -23.58 -14.93
N ARG A 100 -6.69 -24.33 -16.04
CA ARG A 100 -7.51 -24.09 -17.24
C ARG A 100 -9.01 -24.24 -16.98
N ASP A 101 -9.37 -25.12 -16.06
CA ASP A 101 -10.76 -25.50 -15.80
C ASP A 101 -11.35 -24.77 -14.59
N HIS A 102 -10.52 -24.07 -13.81
CA HIS A 102 -10.94 -23.39 -12.59
C HIS A 102 -10.13 -22.12 -12.32
N THR A 103 -10.85 -21.00 -12.27
CA THR A 103 -10.37 -19.71 -11.77
C THR A 103 -11.11 -19.41 -10.47
N PRO A 104 -10.41 -19.30 -9.33
CA PRO A 104 -11.01 -18.94 -8.05
C PRO A 104 -11.72 -17.59 -8.11
N ASP A 105 -12.93 -17.51 -7.54
CA ASP A 105 -13.62 -16.25 -7.30
C ASP A 105 -13.08 -15.64 -6.00
N VAL A 106 -12.51 -14.44 -6.08
CA VAL A 106 -11.88 -13.76 -4.95
C VAL A 106 -12.38 -12.33 -4.83
N PRO A 107 -12.54 -11.80 -3.60
CA PRO A 107 -12.98 -10.43 -3.40
C PRO A 107 -12.06 -9.41 -4.07
N MET A 108 -12.63 -8.47 -4.81
CA MET A 108 -11.87 -7.40 -5.44
C MET A 108 -11.44 -6.37 -4.38
N PRO A 109 -10.44 -5.51 -4.66
CA PRO A 109 -9.94 -4.54 -3.69
C PRO A 109 -11.02 -3.63 -3.10
N LYS A 110 -12.06 -3.29 -3.89
CA LYS A 110 -13.19 -2.48 -3.43
C LYS A 110 -14.05 -3.22 -2.40
N ASP A 111 -14.32 -4.50 -2.62
CA ASP A 111 -15.14 -5.33 -1.74
C ASP A 111 -14.43 -5.57 -0.40
N ILE A 112 -13.11 -5.81 -0.45
CA ILE A 112 -12.29 -5.94 0.75
C ILE A 112 -12.36 -4.66 1.58
N VAL A 113 -12.19 -3.49 0.95
CA VAL A 113 -12.23 -2.20 1.67
C VAL A 113 -13.63 -1.89 2.20
N ALA A 114 -14.69 -2.27 1.48
CA ALA A 114 -16.06 -2.11 1.93
C ALA A 114 -16.38 -2.97 3.15
N ALA A 115 -15.84 -4.19 3.22
CA ALA A 115 -16.01 -5.11 4.35
C ALA A 115 -15.18 -4.73 5.59
N MET A 116 -14.22 -3.80 5.48
CA MET A 116 -13.37 -3.40 6.61
C MET A 116 -14.08 -2.47 7.60
N SER A 117 -13.84 -2.71 8.89
CA SER A 117 -14.23 -1.77 9.96
C SER A 117 -13.52 -0.42 9.80
N GLU A 118 -14.05 0.63 10.42
CA GLU A 118 -13.42 1.95 10.39
C GLU A 118 -12.02 1.93 11.01
N GLU A 119 -11.84 1.19 12.10
CA GLU A 119 -10.54 1.02 12.77
C GLU A 119 -9.54 0.31 11.86
N GLN A 120 -9.98 -0.72 11.13
CA GLN A 120 -9.15 -1.43 10.16
C GLN A 120 -8.76 -0.50 9.02
N ARG A 121 -9.70 0.28 8.46
CA ARG A 121 -9.42 1.26 7.40
C ARG A 121 -8.42 2.31 7.88
N ARG A 122 -8.59 2.84 9.08
CA ARG A 122 -7.67 3.82 9.68
C ARG A 122 -6.29 3.23 9.93
N LYS A 123 -6.19 1.98 10.39
CA LYS A 123 -4.91 1.30 10.60
C LYS A 123 -4.17 1.06 9.28
N THR A 124 -4.89 0.68 8.23
CA THR A 124 -4.31 0.28 6.94
C THR A 124 -4.01 1.47 6.02
N PHE A 125 -4.87 2.48 6.00
CA PHE A 125 -4.79 3.63 5.11
C PHE A 125 -4.50 4.95 5.82
N GLY A 126 -4.34 4.97 7.14
CA GLY A 126 -4.21 6.21 7.93
C GLY A 126 -5.56 6.93 8.10
N LYS A 127 -5.57 7.94 8.98
CA LYS A 127 -6.78 8.72 9.30
C LYS A 127 -7.37 9.40 8.07
N ASP A 128 -6.56 10.16 7.35
CA ASP A 128 -7.03 10.95 6.22
C ASP A 128 -7.23 10.10 4.95
N GLY A 129 -6.47 9.01 4.80
CA GLY A 129 -6.74 8.02 3.76
C GLY A 129 -8.08 7.30 3.98
N ALA A 130 -8.42 6.93 5.22
CA ALA A 130 -9.73 6.35 5.54
C ALA A 130 -10.88 7.32 5.28
N LYS A 131 -10.71 8.62 5.60
CA LYS A 131 -11.67 9.67 5.24
C LYS A 131 -11.84 9.80 3.73
N ALA A 132 -10.73 9.84 2.97
CA ALA A 132 -10.80 9.93 1.52
C ALA A 132 -11.59 8.73 0.93
N LEU A 133 -11.37 7.51 1.44
CA LEU A 133 -12.13 6.33 1.03
C LEU A 133 -13.62 6.45 1.36
N ALA A 134 -13.97 7.01 2.53
CA ALA A 134 -15.37 7.26 2.90
C ALA A 134 -16.06 8.26 1.96
N GLU A 135 -15.30 9.22 1.41
CA GLU A 135 -15.78 10.17 0.40
C GLU A 135 -15.73 9.62 -1.04
N GLY A 136 -15.42 8.33 -1.24
CA GLY A 136 -15.44 7.68 -2.55
C GLY A 136 -14.12 7.70 -3.32
N ALA A 137 -12.99 7.92 -2.65
CA ALA A 137 -11.68 7.84 -3.31
C ALA A 137 -11.38 6.42 -3.84
N ASP A 138 -10.74 6.36 -5.00
CA ASP A 138 -10.23 5.12 -5.58
C ASP A 138 -9.06 4.57 -4.75
N VAL A 139 -9.19 3.30 -4.34
CA VAL A 139 -8.20 2.61 -3.50
C VAL A 139 -6.84 2.56 -4.19
N GLY A 140 -6.82 2.32 -5.51
CA GLY A 140 -5.59 2.28 -6.31
C GLY A 140 -4.87 3.62 -6.35
N GLN A 141 -5.59 4.73 -6.57
CA GLN A 141 -5.04 6.08 -6.55
C GLN A 141 -4.48 6.45 -5.18
N LEU A 142 -5.22 6.17 -4.11
CA LEU A 142 -4.80 6.47 -2.74
C LEU A 142 -3.52 5.72 -2.35
N VAL A 143 -3.47 4.41 -2.60
CA VAL A 143 -2.34 3.58 -2.19
C VAL A 143 -1.11 3.86 -3.05
N ASN A 144 -1.27 3.98 -4.37
CA ASN A 144 -0.13 4.24 -5.24
C ASN A 144 0.43 5.66 -5.07
N ALA A 145 -0.38 6.65 -4.69
CA ALA A 145 0.09 8.00 -4.37
C ALA A 145 1.21 8.02 -3.31
N ARG A 146 1.20 7.07 -2.37
CA ARG A 146 2.21 6.98 -1.31
C ARG A 146 3.61 6.64 -1.82
N ARG A 147 3.75 5.99 -2.99
CA ARG A 147 5.06 5.58 -3.53
C ARG A 147 5.94 6.79 -3.89
N GLY A 148 5.35 7.87 -4.36
CA GLY A 148 6.06 9.11 -4.72
C GLY A 148 5.77 10.26 -3.79
N MET A 149 5.32 9.97 -2.56
CA MET A 149 5.06 10.98 -1.54
C MET A 149 6.36 11.67 -1.13
N GLN A 150 6.33 12.99 -1.08
CA GLN A 150 7.44 13.81 -0.60
C GLN A 150 6.90 15.11 0.01
N SER A 151 7.66 15.64 0.96
CA SER A 151 7.44 17.00 1.45
C SER A 151 8.23 17.96 0.58
N ALA A 152 7.55 18.83 -0.15
CA ALA A 152 8.20 19.83 -1.01
C ALA A 152 7.72 21.24 -0.64
N VAL A 153 8.62 22.22 -0.79
CA VAL A 153 8.24 23.63 -0.69
C VAL A 153 7.68 24.05 -2.05
N VAL A 154 6.36 24.28 -2.10
CA VAL A 154 5.68 24.77 -3.29
C VAL A 154 4.97 26.07 -2.93
N TYR A 155 5.13 27.10 -3.76
CA TYR A 155 4.54 28.42 -3.52
C TYR A 155 4.86 29.00 -2.13
N GLY A 156 6.10 28.78 -1.65
CA GLY A 156 6.55 29.26 -0.33
C GLY A 156 6.00 28.49 0.87
N ARG A 157 5.26 27.40 0.67
CA ARG A 157 4.70 26.56 1.74
C ARG A 157 5.21 25.13 1.65
N LYS A 158 5.48 24.50 2.79
CA LYS A 158 5.82 23.07 2.87
C LYS A 158 4.55 22.25 2.75
N LEU A 159 4.39 21.51 1.64
CA LEU A 159 3.21 20.70 1.33
C LEU A 159 3.56 19.23 1.22
N GLN A 160 2.64 18.34 1.60
CA GLN A 160 2.75 16.91 1.27
C GLN A 160 2.20 16.68 -0.14
N ILE A 161 3.08 16.31 -1.06
CA ILE A 161 2.75 16.11 -2.47
C ILE A 161 3.14 14.70 -2.91
N THR A 162 2.59 14.27 -4.04
CA THR A 162 3.04 13.05 -4.71
C THR A 162 3.43 13.31 -6.16
N THR A 163 4.45 12.60 -6.62
CA THR A 163 4.82 12.55 -8.04
C THR A 163 4.07 11.47 -8.80
N GLU A 164 3.35 10.58 -8.11
CA GLU A 164 2.64 9.47 -8.73
C GLU A 164 1.37 9.94 -9.45
N GLY A 165 1.17 9.45 -10.67
CA GLY A 165 0.05 9.85 -11.52
C GLY A 165 0.12 11.29 -12.06
N THR A 166 1.25 12.00 -11.91
CA THR A 166 1.44 13.40 -12.36
C THR A 166 1.94 13.54 -13.81
N THR A 167 2.31 12.43 -14.46
CA THR A 167 2.74 12.41 -15.87
C THR A 167 1.56 12.41 -16.82
N ARG A 168 1.74 12.84 -18.10
CA ARG A 168 0.69 12.87 -19.15
C ARG A 168 -0.27 11.67 -19.24
N ARG A 169 0.17 10.46 -18.89
CA ARG A 169 -0.66 9.22 -18.95
C ARG A 169 -1.44 8.94 -17.66
N GLY A 170 -1.21 9.73 -16.61
CA GLY A 170 -1.80 9.54 -15.29
C GLY A 170 -3.14 10.23 -15.18
N PHE A 171 -4.10 9.57 -14.51
CA PHE A 171 -5.44 10.10 -14.29
C PHE A 171 -5.45 11.47 -13.62
N ALA A 172 -4.68 11.63 -12.54
CA ALA A 172 -4.58 12.92 -11.83
C ALA A 172 -3.92 14.01 -12.70
N ALA A 173 -2.93 13.66 -13.53
CA ALA A 173 -2.33 14.60 -14.46
C ALA A 173 -3.33 15.11 -15.49
N HIS A 174 -4.21 14.26 -16.03
CA HIS A 174 -5.22 14.71 -16.98
C HIS A 174 -6.10 15.81 -16.38
N ARG A 175 -6.50 15.68 -15.12
CA ARG A 175 -7.28 16.71 -14.41
C ARG A 175 -6.48 17.98 -14.13
N LEU A 176 -5.28 17.83 -13.56
CA LEU A 176 -4.43 18.97 -13.20
C LEU A 176 -3.92 19.73 -14.42
N ILE A 177 -3.62 19.04 -15.52
CA ILE A 177 -3.20 19.65 -16.79
C ILE A 177 -4.37 20.39 -17.44
N ALA A 178 -5.59 19.83 -17.39
CA ALA A 178 -6.78 20.51 -17.90
C ALA A 178 -7.03 21.84 -17.16
N GLU A 179 -6.81 21.88 -15.85
CA GLU A 179 -7.07 23.09 -15.05
C GLU A 179 -5.93 24.13 -15.10
N LYS A 180 -4.66 23.68 -15.06
CA LYS A 180 -3.50 24.56 -14.81
C LYS A 180 -2.33 24.36 -15.79
N GLY A 181 -2.49 23.51 -16.79
CA GLY A 181 -1.50 23.24 -17.83
C GLY A 181 -0.39 22.27 -17.41
N ALA A 182 0.46 21.94 -18.38
CA ALA A 182 1.57 21.01 -18.21
C ALA A 182 2.92 21.72 -18.33
N ALA A 183 3.93 21.22 -17.62
CA ALA A 183 5.31 21.68 -17.69
C ALA A 183 6.26 20.50 -17.98
N LYS A 184 7.37 20.75 -18.67
CA LYS A 184 8.46 19.77 -18.79
C LYS A 184 9.19 19.75 -17.46
N ALA A 185 9.12 18.64 -16.75
CA ALA A 185 9.82 18.44 -15.49
C ALA A 185 10.76 17.23 -15.60
N GLY A 186 12.00 17.40 -15.14
CA GLY A 186 12.87 16.27 -14.81
C GLY A 186 12.27 15.53 -13.63
N GLY A 187 12.27 14.20 -13.67
CA GLY A 187 12.01 13.42 -12.47
C GLY A 187 13.33 12.96 -11.88
N SER A 188 13.47 12.93 -10.56
CA SER A 188 14.47 12.06 -9.94
C SER A 188 13.82 10.72 -9.61
N ARG A 189 14.49 9.61 -9.92
CA ARG A 189 14.08 8.28 -9.44
C ARG A 189 15.31 7.65 -8.82
N PHE A 190 15.23 7.30 -7.54
CA PHE A 190 16.38 6.79 -6.78
C PHE A 190 17.62 7.71 -6.80
N GLY A 191 17.41 9.03 -6.89
CA GLY A 191 18.51 10.01 -6.93
C GLY A 191 19.09 10.27 -8.33
N GLU A 192 18.67 9.54 -9.36
CA GLU A 192 19.10 9.78 -10.74
C GLU A 192 18.13 10.70 -11.51
N ASP A 193 18.69 11.63 -12.27
CA ASP A 193 17.95 12.49 -13.19
C ASP A 193 17.40 11.66 -14.35
N THR A 194 16.09 11.49 -14.36
CA THR A 194 15.37 10.86 -15.47
C THR A 194 15.10 11.86 -16.59
N ALA A 195 15.01 11.34 -17.82
CA ALA A 195 14.64 12.13 -18.99
C ALA A 195 13.43 13.04 -18.71
N LYS A 196 13.52 14.30 -19.16
CA LYS A 196 12.49 15.32 -18.96
C LYS A 196 11.15 14.82 -19.51
N ARG A 197 10.15 14.67 -18.65
CA ARG A 197 8.79 14.22 -19.01
C ARG A 197 7.81 15.37 -18.81
N LEU A 198 6.74 15.37 -19.61
CA LEU A 198 5.64 16.31 -19.41
C LEU A 198 4.83 15.88 -18.16
N ARG A 199 4.71 16.79 -17.20
CA ARG A 199 3.96 16.61 -15.94
C ARG A 199 3.02 17.79 -15.70
N SER A 200 2.07 17.64 -14.78
CA SER A 200 1.23 18.77 -14.34
C SER A 200 2.10 19.88 -13.74
N LYS A 201 1.77 21.14 -14.05
CA LYS A 201 2.43 22.31 -13.43
C LYS A 201 2.08 22.43 -11.95
N THR A 202 0.84 22.07 -11.60
CA THR A 202 0.34 22.01 -10.22
C THR A 202 0.79 20.71 -9.56
N PRO A 203 1.30 20.74 -8.32
CA PRO A 203 1.58 19.52 -7.58
C PRO A 203 0.30 18.76 -7.28
N ARG A 204 0.39 17.42 -7.29
CA ARG A 204 -0.69 16.58 -6.76
C ARG A 204 -0.56 16.53 -5.24
N LEU A 205 -1.52 17.09 -4.52
CA LEU A 205 -1.53 17.11 -3.06
C LEU A 205 -1.91 15.72 -2.53
N MET A 206 -1.33 15.33 -1.39
CA MET A 206 -1.76 14.12 -0.66
C MET A 206 -3.10 14.36 0.06
N PRO A 207 -3.90 13.31 0.37
CA PRO A 207 -5.14 13.46 1.12
C PRO A 207 -4.94 14.17 2.47
N GLU A 208 -3.86 13.85 3.18
CA GLU A 208 -3.49 14.50 4.45
C GLU A 208 -3.37 16.03 4.27
N GLU A 209 -2.84 16.48 3.12
CA GLU A 209 -2.71 17.88 2.77
C GLU A 209 -4.04 18.50 2.33
N ILE A 210 -4.85 17.76 1.56
CA ILE A 210 -6.17 18.19 1.10
C ILE A 210 -7.09 18.46 2.29
N PHE A 211 -7.17 17.54 3.25
CA PHE A 211 -7.99 17.73 4.44
C PHE A 211 -7.46 18.84 5.35
N ARG A 212 -6.14 19.05 5.38
CA ARG A 212 -5.54 20.19 6.11
C ARG A 212 -5.91 21.53 5.48
N ILE A 213 -5.91 21.63 4.15
CA ILE A 213 -6.29 22.86 3.43
C ILE A 213 -7.79 23.13 3.52
N ALA A 214 -8.60 22.06 3.52
CA ALA A 214 -10.05 22.18 3.61
C ALA A 214 -10.55 22.63 4.99
N ASP A 215 -9.71 22.53 6.03
CA ASP A 215 -9.98 23.04 7.39
C ASP A 215 -11.38 22.67 7.93
N GLY A 216 -11.77 21.41 7.72
CA GLY A 216 -13.07 20.88 8.16
C GLY A 216 -14.24 21.09 7.19
N ASN A 217 -14.08 21.86 6.10
CA ASN A 217 -15.10 21.99 5.08
C ASN A 217 -15.12 20.75 4.16
N ARG A 218 -16.17 19.92 4.30
CA ARG A 218 -16.34 18.68 3.53
C ARG A 218 -16.44 18.92 2.03
N GLU A 219 -17.25 19.88 1.58
CA GLU A 219 -17.43 20.16 0.15
C GLU A 219 -16.13 20.61 -0.51
N HIS A 220 -15.36 21.44 0.20
CA HIS A 220 -14.04 21.85 -0.25
C HIS A 220 -13.07 20.68 -0.34
N ALA A 221 -13.07 19.78 0.65
CA ALA A 221 -12.24 18.58 0.65
C ALA A 221 -12.58 17.66 -0.54
N VAL A 222 -13.87 17.38 -0.76
CA VAL A 222 -14.34 16.54 -1.87
C VAL A 222 -13.97 17.14 -3.22
N ARG A 223 -14.15 18.45 -3.40
CA ARG A 223 -13.72 19.17 -4.60
C ARG A 223 -12.22 19.00 -4.86
N LEU A 224 -11.39 19.15 -3.83
CA LEU A 224 -9.94 18.95 -3.94
C LEU A 224 -9.58 17.48 -4.24
N LEU A 225 -10.29 16.51 -3.65
CA LEU A 225 -10.09 15.09 -3.95
C LEU A 225 -10.41 14.74 -5.41
N HIS A 226 -11.47 15.33 -5.99
CA HIS A 226 -11.72 15.23 -7.43
C HIS A 226 -10.60 15.90 -8.23
N LEU A 227 -10.23 17.13 -7.88
CA LEU A 227 -9.21 17.87 -8.62
C LEU A 227 -7.87 17.11 -8.69
N HIS A 228 -7.44 16.53 -7.57
CA HIS A 228 -6.20 15.77 -7.47
C HIS A 228 -6.33 14.30 -7.88
N GLY A 229 -7.46 13.91 -8.49
CA GLY A 229 -7.68 12.60 -9.10
C GLY A 229 -7.66 11.45 -8.09
N TYR A 230 -8.19 11.67 -6.89
CA TYR A 230 -8.47 10.60 -5.93
C TYR A 230 -9.87 10.03 -6.11
N ILE A 231 -10.85 10.88 -6.39
CA ILE A 231 -12.21 10.44 -6.76
C ILE A 231 -12.33 10.51 -8.28
N ALA A 232 -13.00 9.53 -8.88
CA ALA A 232 -13.23 9.48 -10.33
C ALA A 232 -14.25 10.52 -10.81
#